data_AF-A0A7C5KFF2-F1
#
_entry.id   AF-A0A7C5KFF2-F1
#
_cell.length_a   1.000
_cell.length_b   1.000
_cell.length_c   1.000
_cell.angle_alpha   90.00
_cell.angle_beta   90.00
_cell.angle_gamma   90.00
#
_symmetry.space_group_name_H-M   'P 1'
#
loop_
_entity.id
_entity.type
_entity.pdbx_description
1 polymer ?
#
loop_
_entity_poly.entity_id
_entity_poly.type
_entity_poly.pdbx_seq_one_letter_code
_entity_poly.pdbx_strand_id
1 'polypeptide(L)'
;MPRRRAMADNLEELGEFGIIDLFRKSGFPSPEDACAGIGDDCAVLEGPPGERILVTTDMLLEGVHFLRGGTGPYLLGWKALAVNLSDLAAMGGRPWAAFLALGLPRDLPVSYLEDFRKGLADCAARYRIPLLGGDTTAAREDAALCLTLLGRIPAGREVYRSGANPGDRILLGRPTGESAAGLALVLDPAIDLPDPDREALLLAHNK
;
A
#
# COMPACT_ATOMS: atom_id res chain seq x y z
N MET A 1 -15.51 -39.89 13.67
CA MET A 1 -15.86 -39.05 12.50
C MET A 1 -15.14 -37.72 12.64
N PRO A 2 -14.34 -37.27 11.66
CA PRO A 2 -13.70 -35.96 11.75
C PRO A 2 -14.78 -34.89 11.54
N ARG A 3 -14.91 -33.96 12.48
CA ARG A 3 -15.77 -32.78 12.32
C ARG A 3 -15.28 -32.02 11.09
N ARG A 4 -16.13 -31.90 10.05
CA ARG A 4 -15.92 -30.93 8.97
C ARG A 4 -15.67 -29.58 9.65
N ARG A 5 -14.49 -28.99 9.43
CA ARG A 5 -14.21 -27.61 9.79
C ARG A 5 -15.32 -26.79 9.12
N ALA A 6 -16.12 -26.06 9.90
CA ALA A 6 -17.10 -25.15 9.30
C ALA A 6 -16.31 -24.20 8.40
N MET A 7 -16.63 -24.20 7.10
CA MET A 7 -16.13 -23.15 6.21
C MET A 7 -16.79 -21.85 6.67
N ALA A 8 -16.04 -20.74 6.65
CA ALA A 8 -16.62 -19.43 6.92
C ALA A 8 -17.76 -19.16 5.92
N ASP A 9 -18.90 -18.67 6.41
CA ASP A 9 -20.10 -18.49 5.59
C ASP A 9 -20.11 -17.13 4.87
N ASN A 10 -19.27 -16.18 5.31
CA ASN A 10 -19.12 -14.86 4.72
C ASN A 10 -17.68 -14.32 4.84
N LEU A 11 -17.41 -13.17 4.22
CA LEU A 11 -16.08 -12.56 4.18
C LEU A 11 -15.62 -11.99 5.53
N GLU A 12 -16.56 -11.57 6.39
CA GLU A 12 -16.24 -11.07 7.74
C GLU A 12 -15.68 -12.19 8.61
N GLU A 13 -16.32 -13.35 8.61
CA GLU A 13 -15.86 -14.55 9.32
C GLU A 13 -14.55 -15.11 8.74
N LEU A 14 -14.40 -15.03 7.42
CA LEU A 14 -13.18 -15.50 6.74
C LEU A 14 -11.98 -14.61 7.06
N GLY A 15 -12.22 -13.29 7.12
CA GLY A 15 -11.20 -12.27 7.33
C GLY A 15 -10.19 -12.17 6.18
N GLU A 16 -9.37 -11.12 6.23
CA GLU A 16 -8.35 -10.83 5.21
C GLU A 16 -7.36 -12.00 5.02
N PHE A 17 -6.76 -12.48 6.10
CA PHE A 17 -5.80 -13.58 6.02
C PHE A 17 -6.43 -14.88 5.50
N GLY A 18 -7.71 -15.12 5.78
CA GLY A 18 -8.43 -16.26 5.23
C GLY A 18 -8.62 -16.14 3.71
N ILE A 19 -8.94 -14.94 3.22
CA ILE A 19 -9.04 -14.63 1.78
C ILE A 19 -7.69 -14.85 1.09
N ILE A 20 -6.60 -14.29 1.64
CA ILE A 20 -5.24 -14.45 1.12
C ILE A 20 -4.89 -15.95 1.04
N ASP A 21 -5.19 -16.71 2.08
CA ASP A 21 -4.92 -18.15 2.14
C ASP A 21 -5.74 -18.96 1.13
N LEU A 22 -6.97 -18.54 0.82
CA LEU A 22 -7.74 -19.14 -0.27
C LEU A 22 -7.01 -18.95 -1.59
N PHE A 23 -6.63 -17.72 -1.96
CA PHE A 23 -5.91 -17.45 -3.21
C PHE A 23 -4.57 -18.17 -3.29
N ARG A 24 -3.79 -18.20 -2.19
CA ARG A 24 -2.53 -18.93 -2.11
C ARG A 24 -2.69 -20.43 -2.38
N LYS A 25 -3.80 -21.04 -1.96
CA LYS A 25 -4.08 -22.48 -2.08
C LYS A 25 -4.81 -22.87 -3.37
N SER A 26 -5.24 -21.90 -4.19
CA SER A 26 -6.03 -22.13 -5.41
C SER A 26 -5.24 -22.76 -6.57
N GLY A 27 -3.93 -22.99 -6.43
CA GLY A 27 -3.15 -23.66 -7.46
C GLY A 27 -2.98 -22.84 -8.75
N PHE A 28 -2.92 -21.51 -8.63
CA PHE A 28 -2.55 -20.66 -9.76
C PHE A 28 -1.20 -21.10 -10.35
N PRO A 29 -1.01 -21.02 -11.67
CA PRO A 29 0.28 -21.32 -12.28
C PRO A 29 1.38 -20.46 -11.65
N SER A 30 2.46 -21.10 -11.22
CA SER A 30 3.69 -20.38 -10.89
C SER A 30 4.51 -20.30 -12.18
N PRO A 31 4.82 -19.10 -12.69
CA PRO A 31 5.78 -18.99 -13.79
C PRO A 31 7.12 -19.60 -13.34
N GLU A 32 7.89 -20.14 -14.29
CA GLU A 32 9.28 -20.58 -14.03
C GLU A 32 10.12 -19.45 -13.42
N ASP A 33 9.76 -18.21 -13.75
CA ASP A 33 10.44 -16.97 -13.38
C ASP A 33 9.95 -16.35 -12.05
N ALA A 34 9.08 -17.03 -11.28
CA ALA A 34 8.66 -16.53 -9.97
C ALA A 34 9.57 -17.06 -8.85
N CYS A 35 10.33 -16.17 -8.21
CA CYS A 35 11.22 -16.53 -7.12
C CYS A 35 10.49 -16.61 -5.77
N ALA A 36 9.51 -15.74 -5.54
CA ALA A 36 8.65 -15.74 -4.36
C ALA A 36 7.30 -15.06 -4.66
N GLY A 37 6.22 -15.67 -4.17
CA GLY A 37 4.84 -15.20 -4.37
C GLY A 37 4.17 -14.69 -3.09
N ILE A 38 2.87 -14.96 -2.95
CA ILE A 38 2.02 -14.48 -1.85
C ILE A 38 2.61 -14.82 -0.46
N GLY A 39 2.99 -13.81 0.33
CA GLY A 39 3.39 -13.98 1.74
C GLY A 39 4.40 -12.98 2.29
N ASP A 40 5.08 -12.24 1.43
CA ASP A 40 5.96 -11.11 1.77
C ASP A 40 5.38 -9.79 1.26
N ASP A 41 6.04 -8.67 1.57
CA ASP A 41 5.61 -7.31 1.19
C ASP A 41 5.68 -7.05 -0.33
N CYS A 42 6.47 -7.82 -1.07
CA CYS A 42 6.47 -7.82 -2.54
C CYS A 42 6.53 -9.23 -3.09
N ALA A 43 5.92 -9.45 -4.25
CA ALA A 43 6.27 -10.58 -5.10
C ALA A 43 7.68 -10.36 -5.69
N VAL A 44 8.42 -11.45 -5.88
CA VAL A 44 9.78 -11.44 -6.44
C VAL A 44 9.79 -12.24 -7.75
N LEU A 45 10.16 -11.58 -8.84
CA LEU A 45 10.28 -12.15 -10.18
C LEU A 45 11.73 -12.13 -10.64
N GLU A 46 12.10 -13.07 -11.51
CA GLU A 46 13.34 -13.03 -12.27
C GLU A 46 13.44 -11.74 -13.09
N GLY A 47 14.62 -11.11 -13.04
CA GLY A 47 14.95 -9.95 -13.85
C GLY A 47 16.06 -10.26 -14.86
N PRO A 48 16.66 -9.23 -15.46
CA PRO A 48 17.91 -9.39 -16.19
C PRO A 48 18.98 -10.09 -15.33
N PRO A 49 20.00 -10.72 -15.93
CA PRO A 49 21.03 -11.45 -15.17
C PRO A 49 21.61 -10.63 -14.01
N GLY A 50 21.47 -11.15 -12.79
CA GLY A 50 21.95 -10.52 -11.55
C GLY A 50 20.95 -9.59 -10.87
N GLU A 51 19.74 -9.43 -11.39
CA GLU A 51 18.67 -8.62 -10.79
C GLU A 51 17.39 -9.45 -10.53
N ARG A 52 16.62 -9.04 -9.53
CA ARG A 52 15.19 -9.37 -9.41
C ARG A 52 14.34 -8.15 -9.63
N ILE A 53 13.11 -8.41 -10.04
CA ILE A 53 12.02 -7.43 -10.02
C ILE A 53 11.17 -7.69 -8.80
N LEU A 54 10.87 -6.63 -8.05
CA LEU A 54 9.93 -6.64 -6.94
C LEU A 54 8.64 -5.98 -7.39
N VAL A 55 7.50 -6.55 -7.00
CA VAL A 55 6.18 -6.01 -7.33
C VAL A 55 5.32 -5.95 -6.08
N THR A 56 4.81 -4.76 -5.76
CA THR A 56 3.75 -4.57 -4.75
C THR A 56 2.57 -3.84 -5.39
N THR A 57 1.38 -4.05 -4.83
CA THR A 57 0.15 -3.37 -5.23
C THR A 57 -0.69 -3.11 -4.00
N ASP A 58 -1.00 -1.84 -3.75
CA ASP A 58 -1.89 -1.42 -2.67
C ASP A 58 -3.14 -0.72 -3.19
N MET A 59 -4.22 -0.89 -2.44
CA MET A 59 -5.49 -0.23 -2.68
C MET A 59 -5.84 0.73 -1.54
N LEU A 60 -6.19 1.97 -1.89
CA LEU A 60 -6.78 2.94 -0.97
C LEU A 60 -8.24 3.13 -1.36
N LEU A 61 -9.12 2.65 -0.50
CA LEU A 61 -10.57 2.81 -0.60
C LEU A 61 -11.06 3.93 0.31
N GLU A 62 -11.90 4.81 -0.22
CA GLU A 62 -12.60 5.79 0.59
C GLU A 62 -13.52 5.11 1.61
N GLY A 63 -13.63 5.69 2.81
CA GLY A 63 -14.38 5.11 3.92
C GLY A 63 -13.61 4.00 4.66
N VAL A 64 -12.51 3.51 4.10
CA VAL A 64 -11.66 2.48 4.72
C VAL A 64 -10.26 3.01 5.02
N HIS A 65 -9.58 3.60 4.03
CA HIS A 65 -8.17 4.01 4.12
C HIS A 65 -8.00 5.54 4.16
N PHE A 66 -9.01 6.28 3.72
CA PHE A 66 -9.07 7.73 3.76
C PHE A 66 -10.52 8.21 3.73
N LEU A 67 -10.73 9.47 4.10
CA LEU A 67 -12.00 10.17 3.96
C LEU A 67 -11.75 11.44 3.15
N ARG A 68 -12.51 11.71 2.08
CA ARG A 68 -12.31 12.93 1.27
C ARG A 68 -12.40 14.22 2.09
N GLY A 69 -13.24 14.23 3.13
CA GLY A 69 -13.37 15.35 4.06
C GLY A 69 -12.27 15.45 5.11
N GLY A 70 -11.49 14.39 5.34
CA GLY A 70 -10.44 14.32 6.37
C GLY A 70 -9.01 14.27 5.82
N THR A 71 -8.83 13.76 4.60
CA THR A 71 -7.54 13.66 3.91
C THR A 71 -7.56 14.57 2.70
N GLY A 72 -6.74 15.62 2.73
CA GLY A 72 -6.60 16.51 1.57
C GLY A 72 -6.08 15.77 0.33
N PRO A 73 -6.59 16.09 -0.88
CA PRO A 73 -6.27 15.36 -2.12
C PRO A 73 -4.76 15.28 -2.40
N TYR A 74 -4.01 16.35 -2.14
CA TYR A 74 -2.56 16.35 -2.26
C TYR A 74 -1.91 15.26 -1.39
N LEU A 75 -2.28 15.16 -0.12
CA LEU A 75 -1.72 14.14 0.76
C LEU A 75 -2.19 12.74 0.37
N LEU A 76 -3.41 12.59 -0.14
CA LEU A 76 -3.89 11.32 -0.70
C LEU A 76 -3.03 10.87 -1.89
N GLY A 77 -2.67 11.79 -2.79
CA GLY A 77 -1.77 11.52 -3.91
C GLY A 77 -0.38 11.08 -3.46
N TRP A 78 0.17 11.75 -2.44
CA TRP A 78 1.42 11.34 -1.83
C TRP A 78 1.32 9.94 -1.20
N LYS A 79 0.28 9.71 -0.39
CA LYS A 79 0.02 8.45 0.32
C LYS A 79 -0.11 7.27 -0.63
N ALA A 80 -0.80 7.44 -1.76
CA ALA A 80 -1.01 6.38 -2.76
C ALA A 80 0.30 5.75 -3.25
N LEU A 81 1.36 6.54 -3.39
CA LEU A 81 2.69 6.03 -3.76
C LEU A 81 3.52 5.65 -2.53
N ALA A 82 3.38 6.37 -1.42
CA ALA A 82 4.18 6.15 -0.21
C ALA A 82 3.94 4.79 0.45
N VAL A 83 2.71 4.27 0.43
CA VAL A 83 2.38 2.93 0.97
C VAL A 83 3.14 1.83 0.21
N ASN A 84 3.06 1.84 -1.12
CA ASN A 84 3.81 0.91 -1.98
C ASN A 84 5.34 1.06 -1.81
N LEU A 85 5.82 2.28 -1.59
CA LEU A 85 7.24 2.53 -1.33
C LEU A 85 7.71 1.89 -0.02
N SER A 86 6.85 1.84 0.99
CA SER A 86 7.15 1.21 2.28
C SER A 86 7.36 -0.30 2.09
N ASP A 87 6.44 -0.97 1.40
CA ASP A 87 6.53 -2.39 1.07
C ASP A 87 7.81 -2.72 0.30
N LEU A 88 8.08 -1.93 -0.73
CA LEU A 88 9.27 -2.12 -1.55
C LEU A 88 10.56 -1.93 -0.73
N ALA A 89 10.58 -0.92 0.17
CA ALA A 89 11.72 -0.67 1.04
C ALA A 89 11.91 -1.79 2.08
N ALA A 90 10.83 -2.41 2.58
CA ALA A 90 10.89 -3.53 3.51
C ALA A 90 11.62 -4.75 2.90
N MET A 91 11.50 -4.93 1.58
CA MET A 91 12.19 -5.98 0.81
C MET A 91 13.59 -5.57 0.32
N GLY A 92 14.04 -4.34 0.61
CA GLY A 92 15.33 -3.80 0.17
C GLY A 92 15.36 -3.26 -1.27
N GLY A 93 14.18 -3.11 -1.89
CA GLY A 93 14.02 -2.72 -3.29
C GLY A 93 14.34 -1.27 -3.59
N ARG A 94 14.81 -1.03 -4.82
CA ARG A 94 14.89 0.32 -5.41
C ARG A 94 13.70 0.55 -6.35
N PRO A 95 12.92 1.63 -6.18
CA PRO A 95 11.79 1.94 -7.06
C PRO A 95 12.20 2.05 -8.53
N TRP A 96 11.33 1.59 -9.43
CA TRP A 96 11.60 1.61 -10.87
C TRP A 96 10.45 2.14 -11.72
N ALA A 97 9.21 1.70 -11.49
CA ALA A 97 8.06 2.11 -12.30
C ALA A 97 6.75 1.99 -11.53
N ALA A 98 5.87 2.98 -11.67
CA ALA A 98 4.54 2.96 -11.06
C ALA A 98 3.42 2.91 -12.12
N PHE A 99 2.30 2.28 -11.74
CA PHE A 99 1.06 2.21 -12.51
C PHE A 99 -0.12 2.50 -11.60
N LEU A 100 -1.09 3.30 -12.05
CA LEU A 100 -2.20 3.77 -11.21
C LEU A 100 -3.55 3.51 -11.85
N ALA A 101 -4.40 2.74 -11.18
CA ALA A 101 -5.82 2.61 -11.50
C ALA A 101 -6.67 3.48 -10.57
N LEU A 102 -7.58 4.28 -11.14
CA LEU A 102 -8.46 5.19 -10.41
C LEU A 102 -9.93 4.91 -10.70
N GLY A 103 -10.71 4.71 -9.64
CA GLY A 103 -12.17 4.81 -9.65
C GLY A 103 -12.58 6.11 -8.98
N LEU A 104 -13.16 7.06 -9.72
CA LEU A 104 -13.54 8.36 -9.18
C LEU A 104 -15.02 8.68 -9.44
N PRO A 105 -15.77 9.22 -8.46
CA PRO A 105 -17.11 9.74 -8.69
C PRO A 105 -17.11 10.91 -9.68
N ARG A 106 -18.19 11.01 -10.46
CA ARG A 106 -18.30 11.97 -11.58
C ARG A 106 -18.52 13.41 -11.13
N ASP A 107 -18.96 13.61 -9.91
CA ASP A 107 -19.22 14.91 -9.29
C ASP A 107 -17.98 15.51 -8.62
N LEU A 108 -16.86 14.77 -8.54
CA LEU A 108 -15.62 15.32 -8.04
C LEU A 108 -15.13 16.47 -8.91
N PRO A 109 -14.74 17.61 -8.32
CA PRO A 109 -14.22 18.73 -9.07
C PRO A 109 -12.85 18.39 -9.64
N VAL A 110 -12.54 18.93 -10.82
CA VAL A 110 -11.24 18.73 -11.47
C VAL A 110 -10.08 19.20 -10.58
N SER A 111 -10.29 20.26 -9.78
CA SER A 111 -9.29 20.74 -8.82
C SER A 111 -8.87 19.68 -7.80
N TYR A 112 -9.79 18.80 -7.37
CA TYR A 112 -9.46 17.69 -6.49
C TYR A 112 -8.45 16.74 -7.15
N LEU A 113 -8.67 16.42 -8.43
CA LEU A 113 -7.77 15.57 -9.20
C LEU A 113 -6.43 16.27 -9.47
N GLU A 114 -6.42 17.58 -9.71
CA GLU A 114 -5.20 18.36 -9.90
C GLU A 114 -4.32 18.36 -8.64
N ASP A 115 -4.91 18.56 -7.46
CA ASP A 115 -4.19 18.52 -6.19
C ASP A 115 -3.68 17.11 -5.88
N PHE A 116 -4.50 16.09 -6.11
CA PHE A 116 -4.09 14.69 -6.01
C PHE A 116 -2.89 14.39 -6.91
N ARG A 117 -3.00 14.77 -8.19
CA ARG A 117 -1.93 14.58 -9.17
C ARG A 117 -0.65 15.30 -8.75
N LYS A 118 -0.76 16.49 -8.16
CA LYS A 118 0.40 17.24 -7.66
C LYS A 118 1.10 16.49 -6.53
N GLY A 119 0.37 16.02 -5.52
CA GLY A 119 0.96 15.26 -4.42
C GLY A 119 1.61 13.95 -4.85
N LEU A 120 0.96 13.23 -5.78
CA LEU A 120 1.52 12.05 -6.40
C LEU A 120 2.81 12.38 -7.17
N ALA A 121 2.80 13.44 -7.99
CA ALA A 121 3.95 13.87 -8.78
C ALA A 121 5.13 14.31 -7.90
N ASP A 122 4.89 15.01 -6.80
CA ASP A 122 5.94 15.45 -5.87
C ASP A 122 6.58 14.24 -5.15
N CYS A 123 5.77 13.25 -4.74
CA CYS A 123 6.28 11.99 -4.19
C CYS A 123 7.10 11.21 -5.24
N ALA A 124 6.56 11.07 -6.45
CA ALA A 124 7.23 10.40 -7.56
C ALA A 124 8.57 11.07 -7.92
N ALA A 125 8.61 12.41 -7.97
CA ALA A 125 9.82 13.18 -8.23
C ALA A 125 10.87 12.97 -7.13
N ARG A 126 10.47 12.96 -5.86
CA ARG A 126 11.36 12.72 -4.72
C ARG A 126 12.11 11.39 -4.84
N TYR A 127 11.42 10.34 -5.27
CA TYR A 127 11.99 9.00 -5.41
C TYR A 127 12.40 8.64 -6.85
N ARG A 128 12.32 9.59 -7.79
CA ARG A 128 12.64 9.45 -9.22
C ARG A 128 11.88 8.31 -9.90
N ILE A 129 10.59 8.21 -9.62
CA ILE A 129 9.71 7.14 -10.10
C ILE A 129 8.86 7.68 -11.24
N PRO A 130 8.92 7.11 -12.45
CA PRO A 130 7.98 7.44 -13.50
C PRO A 130 6.63 6.74 -13.25
N LEU A 131 5.54 7.47 -13.49
CA LEU A 131 4.22 6.87 -13.67
C LEU A 131 4.08 6.47 -15.15
N LEU A 132 4.13 5.17 -15.44
CA LEU A 132 4.22 4.65 -16.81
C LEU A 132 2.88 4.25 -17.43
N GLY A 133 1.80 4.30 -16.66
CA GLY A 133 0.48 3.99 -17.15
C GLY A 133 -0.53 3.85 -16.04
N GLY A 134 -1.70 3.35 -16.41
CA GLY A 134 -2.82 3.27 -15.51
C GLY A 134 -4.13 3.00 -16.21
N ASP A 135 -5.18 3.04 -15.41
CA ASP A 135 -6.56 2.98 -15.88
C ASP A 135 -7.40 4.01 -15.11
N THR A 136 -8.49 4.48 -15.70
CA THR A 136 -9.41 5.39 -15.00
C THR A 136 -10.84 5.07 -15.39
N THR A 137 -11.67 4.89 -14.37
CA THR A 137 -13.09 4.59 -14.52
C THR A 137 -13.94 5.44 -13.58
N ALA A 138 -15.21 5.59 -13.93
CA ALA A 138 -16.17 6.25 -13.06
C ALA A 138 -16.59 5.32 -11.93
N ALA A 139 -16.44 5.77 -10.68
CA ALA A 139 -17.03 5.12 -9.52
C ALA A 139 -18.45 5.64 -9.27
N ARG A 140 -19.28 4.84 -8.61
CA ARG A 140 -20.68 5.22 -8.30
C ARG A 140 -20.76 6.23 -7.16
N GLU A 141 -20.00 6.02 -6.09
CA GLU A 141 -20.11 6.80 -4.84
C GLU A 141 -18.73 7.06 -4.21
N ASP A 142 -17.99 6.01 -3.89
CA ASP A 142 -16.71 6.11 -3.20
C ASP A 142 -15.52 6.07 -4.17
N ALA A 143 -14.49 6.84 -3.87
CA ALA A 143 -13.25 6.81 -4.62
C ALA A 143 -12.42 5.57 -4.26
N ALA A 144 -11.80 4.97 -5.28
CA ALA A 144 -10.89 3.83 -5.14
C ALA A 144 -9.61 4.11 -5.91
N LEU A 145 -8.48 3.88 -5.27
CA LEU A 145 -7.15 4.05 -5.87
C LEU A 145 -6.41 2.74 -5.72
N CYS A 146 -5.84 2.23 -6.80
CA CYS A 146 -5.01 1.04 -6.79
C CYS A 146 -3.71 1.38 -7.50
N LEU A 147 -2.59 1.33 -6.78
CA LEU A 147 -1.28 1.64 -7.34
C LEU A 147 -0.42 0.39 -7.27
N THR A 148 0.23 0.06 -8.38
CA THR A 148 1.24 -0.98 -8.48
C THR A 148 2.61 -0.32 -8.63
N LEU A 149 3.56 -0.73 -7.79
CA LEU A 149 4.95 -0.28 -7.85
C LEU A 149 5.88 -1.45 -8.16
N LEU A 150 6.70 -1.26 -9.20
CA LEU A 150 7.80 -2.15 -9.52
C LEU A 150 9.08 -1.56 -8.95
N GLY A 151 9.90 -2.42 -8.38
CA GLY A 151 11.26 -2.11 -8.01
C GLY A 151 12.25 -3.16 -8.49
N ARG A 152 13.52 -2.88 -8.25
CA ARG A 152 14.64 -3.74 -8.60
C ARG A 152 15.57 -3.94 -7.44
N ILE A 153 16.21 -5.08 -7.40
CA ILE A 153 17.21 -5.41 -6.39
C ILE A 153 18.23 -6.40 -6.96
N PRO A 154 19.51 -6.34 -6.57
CA PRO A 154 20.46 -7.38 -6.94
C PRO A 154 19.98 -8.75 -6.44
N ALA A 155 20.12 -9.79 -7.26
CA ALA A 155 19.72 -11.14 -6.87
C ALA A 155 20.48 -11.60 -5.62
N GLY A 156 19.78 -12.23 -4.68
CA GLY A 156 20.33 -12.69 -3.39
C GLY A 156 20.45 -11.59 -2.32
N ARG A 157 19.89 -10.40 -2.56
CA ARG A 157 19.83 -9.28 -1.60
C ARG A 157 18.42 -8.98 -1.10
N GLU A 158 17.43 -9.72 -1.56
CA GLU A 158 16.04 -9.64 -1.15
C GLU A 158 15.93 -9.94 0.34
N VAL A 159 15.18 -9.11 1.05
CA VAL A 159 14.90 -9.29 2.48
C VAL A 159 13.54 -9.93 2.60
N TYR A 160 13.42 -11.06 3.27
CA TYR A 160 12.15 -11.77 3.48
C TYR A 160 11.76 -11.76 4.95
N ARG A 161 10.45 -11.79 5.22
CA ARG A 161 9.90 -11.92 6.59
C ARG A 161 10.33 -13.24 7.25
N SER A 162 10.63 -14.26 6.46
CA SER A 162 11.07 -15.58 6.90
C SER A 162 12.57 -15.66 7.27
N GLY A 163 13.32 -14.57 7.13
CA GLY A 163 14.78 -14.55 7.33
C GLY A 163 15.27 -14.41 8.78
N ALA A 164 14.38 -14.19 9.75
CA ALA A 164 14.76 -13.96 11.15
C ALA A 164 15.21 -15.25 11.86
N ASN A 165 16.28 -15.17 12.66
CA ASN A 165 16.86 -16.27 13.43
C ASN A 165 16.88 -16.00 14.95
N PRO A 166 16.85 -17.04 15.80
CA PRO A 166 17.07 -16.88 17.23
C PRO A 166 18.40 -16.17 17.51
N GLY A 167 18.35 -15.08 18.29
CA GLY A 167 19.50 -14.23 18.57
C GLY A 167 19.52 -12.91 17.79
N ASP A 168 18.67 -12.77 16.76
CA ASP A 168 18.48 -11.50 16.06
C ASP A 168 17.84 -10.45 16.97
N ARG A 169 18.13 -9.18 16.68
CA ARG A 169 17.54 -8.04 17.36
C ARG A 169 16.35 -7.51 16.56
N ILE A 170 15.28 -7.19 17.27
CA ILE A 170 14.13 -6.47 16.70
C ILE A 170 14.36 -4.98 16.89
N LEU A 171 14.30 -4.23 15.79
CA LEU A 171 14.54 -2.79 15.75
C LEU A 171 13.33 -2.09 15.13
N LEU A 172 13.05 -0.87 15.58
CA LEU A 172 12.06 0.02 14.99
C LEU A 172 12.77 1.25 14.44
N GLY A 173 12.50 1.58 13.18
CA GLY A 173 13.17 2.71 12.50
C GLY A 173 12.62 4.09 12.89
N ARG A 174 11.41 4.16 13.44
CA ARG A 174 10.70 5.40 13.82
C ARG A 174 9.78 5.16 15.01
N PRO A 175 9.34 6.23 15.71
CA PRO A 175 8.24 6.15 16.67
C PRO A 175 7.00 5.50 16.03
N THR A 176 6.24 4.76 16.84
CA THR A 176 5.00 4.10 16.42
C THR A 176 3.79 4.77 17.08
N GLY A 177 2.62 4.68 16.43
CA GLY A 177 1.35 5.20 16.96
C GLY A 177 0.92 6.56 16.41
N GLU A 178 1.81 7.33 15.77
CA GLU A 178 1.50 8.67 15.25
C GLU A 178 0.37 8.65 14.20
N SER A 179 0.39 7.68 13.27
CA SER A 179 -0.67 7.53 12.26
C SER A 179 -2.03 7.18 12.87
N ALA A 180 -2.05 6.38 13.94
CA ALA A 180 -3.28 6.03 14.65
C ALA A 180 -3.82 7.23 15.43
N ALA A 181 -2.95 8.03 16.05
CA ALA A 181 -3.33 9.28 16.69
C ALA A 181 -3.85 10.30 15.68
N GLY A 182 -3.21 10.43 14.51
CA GLY A 182 -3.70 11.27 13.42
C GLY A 182 -5.07 10.82 12.89
N LEU A 183 -5.32 9.51 12.76
CA LEU A 183 -6.66 8.99 12.43
C LEU A 183 -7.69 9.39 13.47
N ALA A 184 -7.36 9.29 14.77
CA ALA A 184 -8.26 9.70 15.84
C ALA A 184 -8.67 11.18 15.71
N LEU A 185 -7.74 12.07 15.33
CA LEU A 185 -8.03 13.49 15.07
C LEU A 185 -8.91 13.73 13.83
N VAL A 186 -8.80 12.86 12.81
CA VAL A 186 -9.66 12.90 11.62
C VAL A 186 -11.08 12.46 11.97
N LEU A 187 -11.22 11.43 12.81
CA LEU A 187 -12.52 10.88 13.22
C LEU A 187 -13.22 11.72 14.28
N ASP A 188 -12.46 12.35 15.18
CA ASP A 188 -12.97 13.25 16.21
C ASP A 188 -12.24 14.60 16.18
N PRO A 189 -12.75 15.57 15.40
CA PRO A 189 -12.19 16.91 15.34
C PRO A 189 -12.25 17.69 16.66
N ALA A 190 -13.00 17.21 17.66
CA ALA A 190 -13.13 17.88 18.96
C ALA A 190 -11.97 17.57 19.91
N ILE A 191 -11.08 16.64 19.57
CA ILE A 191 -9.85 16.38 20.31
C ILE A 191 -8.96 17.63 20.24
N ASP A 192 -8.76 18.26 21.40
CA ASP A 192 -7.96 19.47 21.57
C ASP A 192 -6.47 19.11 21.78
N LEU A 193 -5.63 19.59 20.88
CA LEU A 193 -4.17 19.47 20.92
C LEU A 193 -3.55 20.77 20.41
N PRO A 194 -2.36 21.14 20.88
CA PRO A 194 -1.61 22.26 20.30
C PRO A 194 -1.44 22.08 18.78
N ASP A 195 -1.62 23.16 18.00
CA ASP A 195 -1.58 23.12 16.54
C ASP A 195 -0.34 22.40 15.96
N PRO A 196 0.90 22.61 16.47
CA PRO A 196 2.06 21.91 15.94
C PRO A 196 1.98 20.38 16.08
N ASP A 197 1.45 19.89 17.19
CA ASP A 197 1.29 18.46 17.45
C ASP A 197 0.15 17.89 16.61
N ARG A 198 -0.96 18.64 16.51
CA ARG A 198 -2.11 18.28 15.67
C ARG A 198 -1.71 18.15 14.20
N GLU A 199 -1.01 19.14 13.66
CA GLU A 199 -0.53 19.13 12.27
C GLU A 199 0.44 17.98 12.01
N ALA A 200 1.38 17.73 12.93
CA ALA A 200 2.34 16.63 12.80
C ALA A 200 1.64 15.26 12.75
N LEU A 201 0.64 15.04 13.61
CA LEU A 201 -0.11 13.78 13.66
C LEU A 201 -1.01 13.60 12.43
N LEU A 202 -1.70 14.65 11.99
CA LEU A 202 -2.48 14.61 10.74
C LEU A 202 -1.58 14.32 9.53
N LEU A 203 -0.36 14.87 9.52
CA LEU A 203 0.61 14.60 8.49
C LEU A 203 1.11 13.15 8.53
N ALA A 204 1.35 12.59 9.73
CA ALA A 204 1.79 11.21 9.94
C ALA A 204 0.72 10.18 9.52
N HIS A 205 -0.57 10.52 9.61
CA HIS A 205 -1.64 9.66 9.11
C HIS A 205 -1.72 9.61 7.57
N ASN A 206 -1.26 10.68 6.92
CA ASN A 206 -1.44 10.89 5.49
C ASN A 206 -0.14 10.80 4.67
N LYS A 207 1.00 10.41 5.28
CA LYS A 207 2.31 10.21 4.61
C LYS A 207 2.82 8.80 4.81
#